data_AF-A0A5Z0F9U1-F1
#
_entry.id   AF-A0A5Z0F9U1-F1
#
_cell.length_a   1.000
_cell.length_b   1.000
_cell.length_c   1.000
_cell.angle_alpha   90.00
_cell.angle_beta   90.00
_cell.angle_gamma   90.00
#
_symmetry.space_group_name_H-M   'P 1'
#
loop_
_entity.id
_entity.type
_entity.pdbx_description
1 polymer ?
#
loop_
_entity_poly.entity_id
_entity_poly.type
_entity_poly.pdbx_seq_one_letter_code
_entity_poly.pdbx_strand_id
1 'polypeptide(L)'
;MRLLVLFFLILPLYSVELISFNIYDRNDRVDLMLSFDNAYNGKISQKKEKNLTLLTFSDLTYSKDELKELNSQLVDKISISSKNNNTYIILQNKQNINLELSS
;
A
#
# COMPACT_ATOMS: atom_id res chain seq x y z
N MET A 1 25.36 -35.94 9.66
CA MET A 1 25.23 -34.57 10.21
C MET A 1 25.58 -33.48 9.18
N ARG A 2 25.30 -33.64 7.87
CA ARG A 2 25.55 -32.60 6.85
C ARG A 2 24.29 -32.11 6.12
N LEU A 3 23.18 -32.85 6.19
CA LEU A 3 21.92 -32.49 5.53
C LEU A 3 20.96 -31.63 6.37
N LEU A 4 21.15 -31.56 7.70
CA LEU A 4 20.23 -30.82 8.59
C LEU A 4 20.32 -29.30 8.45
N VAL A 5 21.42 -28.77 7.90
CA VAL A 5 21.63 -27.33 7.71
C VAL A 5 20.81 -26.78 6.55
N LEU A 6 20.36 -27.62 5.61
CA LEU A 6 19.63 -27.16 4.42
C LEU A 6 18.17 -26.75 4.71
N PHE A 7 17.57 -27.30 5.78
CA PHE A 7 16.16 -27.03 6.12
C PHE A 7 15.91 -25.63 6.72
N PHE A 8 16.94 -25.00 7.31
CA PHE A 8 16.83 -23.64 7.84
C PHE A 8 16.84 -22.54 6.75
N LEU A 9 17.20 -22.88 5.51
CA LEU A 9 17.29 -21.90 4.43
C LEU A 9 15.92 -21.59 3.76
N ILE A 10 14.87 -22.33 4.13
CA ILE A 10 13.52 -22.20 3.56
C ILE A 10 12.58 -21.54 4.57
N LEU A 11 13.06 -20.57 5.36
CA LEU A 11 12.15 -19.75 6.15
C LEU A 11 11.23 -19.01 5.16
N PRO A 12 9.92 -19.32 5.16
CA PRO A 12 8.99 -18.58 4.31
C PRO A 12 9.05 -17.11 4.72
N LEU A 13 9.48 -16.25 3.79
CA LEU A 13 9.25 -14.82 3.90
C LEU A 13 7.76 -14.61 3.70
N TYR A 14 7.00 -14.72 4.80
CA TYR A 14 5.58 -14.40 4.79
C TYR A 14 5.44 -12.89 4.58
N SER A 15 5.00 -12.51 3.39
CA SER A 15 4.46 -11.17 3.16
C SER A 15 3.08 -11.09 3.78
N VAL A 16 2.74 -9.93 4.35
CA VAL A 16 1.36 -9.63 4.73
C VAL A 16 0.53 -9.47 3.45
N GLU A 17 -0.74 -9.86 3.47
CA GLU A 17 -1.66 -9.67 2.35
C GLU A 17 -2.64 -8.52 2.64
N LEU A 18 -2.80 -7.62 1.66
CA LEU A 18 -3.88 -6.64 1.65
C LEU A 18 -5.19 -7.36 1.31
N ILE A 19 -6.12 -7.43 2.25
CA ILE A 19 -7.42 -8.11 2.06
C ILE A 19 -8.43 -7.17 1.41
N SER A 20 -8.48 -5.93 1.85
CA SER A 20 -9.40 -4.93 1.32
C SER A 20 -8.93 -3.52 1.60
N PHE A 21 -9.54 -2.56 0.91
CA PHE A 21 -9.37 -1.15 1.19
C PHE A 21 -10.70 -0.43 1.09
N ASN A 22 -10.85 0.65 1.85
CA ASN A 22 -12.00 1.53 1.81
C ASN A 22 -11.53 2.98 1.65
N ILE A 23 -12.28 3.75 0.87
CA ILE A 23 -12.00 5.17 0.64
C ILE A 23 -13.15 5.96 1.22
N TYR A 24 -12.84 6.87 2.14
CA TYR A 24 -13.78 7.82 2.70
C TYR A 24 -13.44 9.22 2.20
N ASP A 25 -14.23 9.69 1.25
CA ASP A 25 -14.14 11.07 0.78
C ASP A 25 -14.90 11.99 1.74
N ARG A 26 -14.21 13.03 2.22
CA ARG A 26 -14.74 14.08 3.10
C ARG A 26 -14.40 15.43 2.47
N ASN A 27 -15.03 16.48 2.96
CA ASN A 27 -14.85 17.82 2.38
C ASN A 27 -13.40 18.34 2.52
N ASP A 28 -12.70 17.97 3.59
CA ASP A 28 -11.39 18.47 3.97
C ASP A 28 -10.28 17.41 3.94
N ARG A 29 -10.62 16.13 3.77
CA ARG A 29 -9.67 15.01 3.73
C ARG A 29 -10.20 13.80 2.95
N VAL A 30 -9.28 12.94 2.54
CA VAL A 30 -9.60 11.62 1.97
C VAL A 30 -8.91 10.58 2.85
N ASP A 31 -9.69 9.74 3.52
CA ASP A 31 -9.17 8.66 4.36
C ASP A 31 -9.11 7.37 3.53
N LEU A 32 -7.91 6.81 3.36
CA LEU A 32 -7.70 5.50 2.74
C LEU A 32 -7.40 4.48 3.84
N MET A 33 -8.36 3.62 4.14
CA MET A 33 -8.22 2.57 5.13
C MET A 33 -7.82 1.27 4.44
N LEU A 34 -6.71 0.67 4.87
CA LEU A 34 -6.21 -0.61 4.40
C LEU A 34 -6.46 -1.68 5.45
N SER A 35 -6.92 -2.86 5.04
CA SER A 35 -7.15 -3.99 5.94
C SER A 35 -6.30 -5.16 5.52
N PHE A 36 -5.52 -5.67 6.46
CA PHE A 36 -4.53 -6.72 6.25
C PHE A 36 -4.98 -8.04 6.91
N ASP A 37 -4.43 -9.15 6.45
CA ASP A 37 -4.65 -10.48 7.05
C ASP A 37 -3.91 -10.66 8.38
N ASN A 38 -2.82 -9.92 8.60
CA ASN A 38 -2.01 -9.93 9.81
C ASN A 38 -1.45 -8.53 10.12
N ALA A 39 -0.81 -8.38 11.29
CA ALA A 39 -0.16 -7.13 11.68
C ALA A 39 0.93 -6.73 10.68
N TYR A 40 0.79 -5.55 10.10
CA TYR A 40 1.74 -5.02 9.13
C TYR A 40 2.97 -4.44 9.81
N ASN A 41 4.11 -5.12 9.68
CA ASN A 41 5.41 -4.71 10.23
C ASN A 41 6.41 -4.23 9.16
N GLY A 42 5.95 -4.09 7.92
CA GLY A 42 6.77 -3.65 6.80
C GLY A 42 7.07 -2.14 6.83
N LYS A 43 7.89 -1.69 5.89
CA LYS A 43 8.23 -0.27 5.75
C LYS A 43 7.27 0.44 4.78
N ILE A 44 6.70 1.55 5.24
CA ILE A 44 5.96 2.49 4.38
C ILE A 44 6.93 3.60 3.95
N SER A 45 7.01 3.87 2.66
CA SER A 45 7.73 5.01 2.12
C SER A 45 6.86 5.83 1.20
N GLN A 46 7.08 7.15 1.21
CA GLN A 46 6.33 8.09 0.39
C GLN A 46 7.26 8.82 -0.58
N LYS A 47 6.83 8.95 -1.83
CA LYS A 47 7.45 9.81 -2.83
C LYS A 47 6.38 10.72 -3.42
N LYS A 48 6.59 12.04 -3.36
CA LYS A 48 5.75 13.03 -4.04
C LYS A 48 6.42 13.46 -5.33
N GLU A 49 5.68 13.46 -6.43
CA GLU A 49 6.16 13.92 -7.73
C GLU A 49 5.05 14.69 -8.44
N LYS A 50 5.17 16.03 -8.47
CA LYS A 50 4.15 16.93 -9.02
C LYS A 50 2.76 16.69 -8.39
N ASN A 51 1.84 16.15 -9.18
CA ASN A 51 0.46 15.81 -8.83
C ASN A 51 0.29 14.34 -8.43
N LEU A 52 1.38 13.58 -8.29
CA LEU A 52 1.34 12.19 -7.87
C LEU A 52 1.94 12.03 -6.48
N THR A 53 1.30 11.22 -5.65
CA THR A 53 1.88 10.71 -4.40
C THR A 53 1.92 9.19 -4.48
N LEU A 54 3.12 8.64 -4.46
CA LEU A 54 3.37 7.21 -4.42
C LEU A 54 3.64 6.80 -2.97
N LEU A 55 2.86 5.84 -2.48
CA LEU A 55 3.15 5.10 -1.26
C LEU A 55 3.65 3.72 -1.66
N THR A 56 4.77 3.31 -1.08
CA THR A 56 5.31 1.95 -1.25
C THR A 56 5.28 1.27 0.11
N PHE A 57 4.58 0.14 0.15
CA PHE A 57 4.50 -0.76 1.30
C PHE A 57 5.40 -1.95 1.01
N SER A 58 6.49 -2.09 1.77
CA SER A 58 7.37 -3.26 1.70
C SER A 58 6.76 -4.46 2.42
N ASP A 59 7.03 -5.66 1.92
CA ASP A 59 6.52 -6.92 2.48
C ASP A 59 4.99 -6.94 2.62
N LEU A 60 4.34 -6.31 1.64
CA LEU A 60 2.90 -6.31 1.45
C LEU A 60 2.58 -6.77 0.03
N THR A 61 1.74 -7.78 -0.08
CA THR A 61 1.22 -8.29 -1.35
C THR A 61 -0.26 -7.98 -1.49
N TYR A 62 -0.69 -7.73 -2.72
CA TYR A 62 -2.08 -7.62 -3.10
C TYR A 62 -2.31 -8.48 -4.34
N SER A 63 -3.33 -9.34 -4.30
CA SER A 63 -3.63 -10.30 -5.37
C SER A 63 -4.33 -9.65 -6.58
N LYS A 64 -4.64 -8.36 -6.53
CA LYS A 64 -5.38 -7.62 -7.56
C LYS A 64 -4.64 -6.35 -7.95
N ASP A 65 -5.00 -5.84 -9.13
CA ASP A 65 -4.71 -4.47 -9.53
C ASP A 65 -6.04 -3.70 -9.56
N GLU A 66 -6.11 -2.56 -8.88
CA GLU A 66 -7.32 -1.74 -8.81
C GLU A 66 -7.05 -0.30 -9.15
N LEU A 67 -7.98 0.29 -9.90
CA LEU A 67 -8.05 1.71 -10.17
C LEU A 67 -9.42 2.22 -9.72
N LYS A 68 -9.42 3.20 -8.80
CA LYS A 68 -10.63 3.90 -8.34
C LYS A 68 -10.55 5.36 -8.75
N GLU A 69 -11.57 5.81 -9.46
CA GLU A 69 -11.80 7.22 -9.70
C GLU A 69 -12.63 7.80 -8.55
N LEU A 70 -12.28 9.02 -8.13
CA LEU A 70 -12.90 9.70 -7.00
C LEU A 70 -13.48 11.03 -7.47
N ASN A 71 -14.68 11.35 -6.97
CA ASN A 71 -15.25 12.68 -7.13
C ASN A 71 -14.80 13.63 -6.00
N SER A 72 -13.56 13.48 -5.53
CA SER A 72 -13.01 14.29 -4.45
C SER A 72 -12.42 15.59 -5.00
N GLN A 73 -12.41 16.63 -4.16
CA GLN A 73 -11.71 17.87 -4.44
C GLN A 73 -10.19 17.73 -4.27
N LEU A 74 -9.74 16.71 -3.52
CA LEU A 74 -8.33 16.51 -3.15
C LEU A 74 -7.61 15.51 -4.05
N VAL A 75 -8.25 14.38 -4.33
CA VAL A 75 -7.69 13.24 -5.06
C VAL A 75 -8.61 12.88 -6.22
N ASP A 76 -8.04 12.76 -7.42
CA ASP A 76 -8.75 12.37 -8.63
C ASP A 76 -8.87 10.85 -8.76
N LYS A 77 -7.76 10.14 -8.53
CA LYS A 77 -7.69 8.68 -8.70
C LYS A 77 -6.77 8.04 -7.68
N ILE A 78 -7.08 6.81 -7.33
CA ILE A 78 -6.23 5.93 -6.52
C ILE A 78 -5.99 4.65 -7.32
N SER A 79 -4.72 4.31 -7.51
CA SER A 79 -4.30 3.04 -8.11
C SER A 79 -3.56 2.21 -7.08
N ILE A 80 -3.90 0.92 -6.97
CA ILE A 80 -3.27 -0.03 -6.05
C ILE A 80 -2.82 -1.23 -6.88
N SER A 81 -1.54 -1.57 -6.80
CA SER A 81 -0.96 -2.73 -7.48
C SER A 81 0.20 -3.31 -6.68
N SER A 82 0.56 -4.56 -6.96
CA SER A 82 1.67 -5.23 -6.29
C SER A 82 2.72 -5.76 -7.26
N LYS A 83 3.99 -5.59 -6.91
CA LYS A 83 5.12 -6.15 -7.65
C LYS A 83 6.32 -6.36 -6.75
N ASN A 84 6.98 -7.52 -6.89
CA ASN A 84 8.20 -7.87 -6.16
C ASN A 84 8.04 -7.75 -4.63
N ASN A 85 6.98 -8.34 -4.07
CA ASN A 85 6.68 -8.31 -2.63
C ASN A 85 6.41 -6.92 -2.04
N ASN A 86 6.12 -5.94 -2.90
CA ASN A 86 5.74 -4.59 -2.49
C ASN A 86 4.40 -4.23 -3.10
N THR A 87 3.59 -3.51 -2.33
CA THR A 87 2.36 -2.90 -2.81
C THR A 87 2.61 -1.41 -3.03
N TYR A 88 2.15 -0.91 -4.16
CA TYR A 88 2.25 0.48 -4.57
C TYR A 88 0.86 1.08 -4.59
N ILE A 89 0.69 2.20 -3.88
CA ILE A 89 -0.53 3.00 -3.90
C ILE A 89 -0.18 4.34 -4.50
N ILE A 90 -0.77 4.65 -5.66
CA ILE A 90 -0.55 5.91 -6.37
C ILE A 90 -1.82 6.75 -6.22
N LEU A 91 -1.67 7.91 -5.59
CA LEU A 91 -2.68 8.95 -5.49
C LEU A 91 -2.41 9.99 -6.57
N GLN A 92 -3.39 10.24 -7.43
CA GLN A 92 -3.38 11.38 -8.35
C GLN A 92 -4.09 12.55 -7.68
N ASN A 93 -3.31 13.52 -7.23
CA ASN A 93 -3.77 14.66 -6.44
C ASN A 93 -4.22 15.80 -7.36
N LYS A 94 -5.32 16.48 -7.01
CA LYS A 94 -5.78 17.70 -7.70
C LYS A 94 -5.07 18.96 -7.19
N GLN A 95 -4.55 18.90 -5.98
CA GLN A 95 -3.79 19.98 -5.35
C GLN A 95 -2.64 19.44 -4.49
N ASN A 96 -1.81 20.33 -3.96
CA ASN A 96 -0.76 19.92 -3.03
C ASN A 96 -1.40 19.48 -1.71
N ILE A 97 -1.30 18.19 -1.40
CA ILE A 97 -1.86 17.59 -0.20
C ILE A 97 -0.75 17.09 0.72
N ASN A 98 -0.99 17.15 2.02
CA ASN A 98 -0.18 16.45 3.02
C ASN A 98 -0.75 15.06 3.28
N LEU A 99 0.15 14.11 3.53
CA LEU A 99 -0.22 12.74 3.87
C LEU A 99 0.08 12.54 5.34
N GLU A 100 -0.89 12.00 6.07
CA GLU A 100 -0.72 11.55 7.43
C GLU A 100 -0.92 10.03 7.47
N LEU A 101 -0.06 9.34 8.22
CA LEU A 101 -0.15 7.90 8.43
C LEU A 101 -0.55 7.66 9.88
N SER A 102 -1.62 6.90 10.07
CA SER A 102 -2.08 6.43 11.38
C SER A 102 -2.16 4.91 11.36
N SER A 103 -1.66 4.27 12.41
CA SER A 103 -1.67 2.80 12.61
C SER A 103 -2.67 2.43 13.69
#